data_AF-A0A848Z2F0-F1
#
_entry.id   AF-A0A848Z2F0-F1
#
_cell.length_a   1.000
_cell.length_b   1.000
_cell.length_c   1.000
_cell.angle_alpha   90.00
_cell.angle_beta   90.00
_cell.angle_gamma   90.00
#
_symmetry.space_group_name_H-M   'P 1'
#
loop_
_entity.id
_entity.type
_entity.pdbx_description
1 polymer ?
#
loop_
_entity_poly.entity_id
_entity_poly.type
_entity_poly.pdbx_seq_one_letter_code
_entity_poly.pdbx_strand_id
1 'polypeptide(L)'
;MFLIDCPFCGSRDQREFSCGGEAHIARPPRPASLSDDEWADYLFMRKNPKGVQYERWMHAHGCRRWFNVARNTATDRILAVYRMGEPAPALDGQAPPTPCGEPAVGSGNLALGQGTPAAAKPRVATRPGAPAKPKSAPKPRTSAKPRATARPKSKRPAKAEETTS
;
A
#
# COMPACT_ATOMS: atom_id res chain seq x y z
N MET A 1 2.30 27.25 -6.00
CA MET A 1 2.10 27.33 -4.54
C MET A 1 0.61 27.42 -4.30
N PHE A 2 0.01 26.47 -3.58
CA PHE A 2 -1.42 26.50 -3.27
C PHE A 2 -1.66 26.49 -1.76
N LEU A 3 -2.85 26.93 -1.37
CA LEU A 3 -3.28 26.97 0.02
C LEU A 3 -4.02 25.69 0.37
N ILE A 4 -3.71 25.11 1.53
CA ILE A 4 -4.38 23.94 2.09
C ILE A 4 -5.10 24.37 3.37
N ASP A 5 -6.40 24.13 3.44
CA ASP A 5 -7.22 24.45 4.60
C ASP A 5 -7.12 23.35 5.66
N CYS A 6 -6.18 23.49 6.59
CA CYS A 6 -6.06 22.57 7.71
C CYS A 6 -7.33 22.62 8.59
N PRO A 7 -8.02 21.49 8.85
CA PRO A 7 -9.25 21.48 9.67
C PRO A 7 -9.06 21.95 11.12
N PHE A 8 -7.81 22.12 11.55
CA PHE A 8 -7.43 22.50 12.91
C PHE A 8 -6.76 23.88 13.00
N CYS A 9 -6.08 24.32 11.93
CA CYS A 9 -5.26 25.53 11.92
C CYS A 9 -5.71 26.58 10.89
N GLY A 10 -6.70 26.26 10.06
CA GLY A 10 -7.15 27.09 8.95
C GLY A 10 -6.24 27.01 7.72
N SER A 11 -6.45 27.97 6.82
CA SER A 11 -5.71 28.07 5.55
C SER A 11 -4.23 28.35 5.76
N ARG A 12 -3.37 27.51 5.17
CA ARG A 12 -1.90 27.62 5.24
C ARG A 12 -1.25 27.26 3.91
N ASP A 13 -0.01 27.69 3.76
CA ASP A 13 0.81 27.40 2.57
C ASP A 13 1.14 25.90 2.47
N GLN A 14 1.07 25.34 1.26
CA GLN A 14 1.42 23.94 0.97
C GLN A 14 2.76 23.50 1.58
N ARG A 15 3.78 24.37 1.64
CA ARG A 15 5.11 24.03 2.16
C ARG A 15 5.11 23.67 3.64
N GLU A 16 4.09 24.08 4.40
CA GLU A 16 3.95 23.67 5.80
C GLU A 16 3.52 22.20 5.95
N PHE A 17 3.13 21.55 4.85
CA PHE A 17 2.54 20.21 4.86
C PHE A 17 3.40 19.17 4.16
N SER A 18 3.26 17.93 4.61
CA SER A 18 3.85 16.75 3.99
C SER A 18 2.76 15.89 3.36
N CYS A 19 2.92 15.52 2.08
CA CYS A 19 2.02 14.62 1.38
C CYS A 19 2.35 13.16 1.72
N GLY A 20 1.34 12.40 2.13
CA GLY A 20 1.42 10.97 2.46
C GLY A 20 0.85 10.04 1.39
N GLY A 21 0.63 10.54 0.18
CA GLY A 21 0.10 9.78 -0.95
C GLY A 21 -1.38 9.48 -0.82
N GLU A 22 -1.81 8.36 -1.43
CA GLU A 22 -3.23 7.96 -1.51
C GLU A 22 -3.90 7.84 -0.13
N ALA A 23 -5.14 8.35 -0.05
CA ALA A 23 -6.01 8.23 1.11
C ALA A 23 -6.77 6.89 1.12
N HIS A 24 -7.38 6.57 2.26
CA HIS A 24 -8.28 5.40 2.42
C HIS A 24 -7.63 4.02 2.25
N ILE A 25 -6.30 3.94 2.30
CA ILE A 25 -5.59 2.67 2.36
C ILE A 25 -5.49 2.22 3.81
N ALA A 26 -6.31 1.24 4.17
CA ALA A 26 -6.25 0.58 5.48
C ALA A 26 -5.20 -0.52 5.48
N ARG A 27 -4.44 -0.61 6.58
CA ARG A 27 -3.55 -1.75 6.80
C ARG A 27 -4.37 -3.02 7.05
N PRO A 28 -4.08 -4.13 6.36
CA PRO A 28 -4.73 -5.40 6.64
C PRO A 28 -4.54 -5.80 8.12
N PRO A 29 -5.61 -6.22 8.82
CA PRO A 29 -5.56 -6.49 10.26
C PRO A 29 -4.71 -7.71 10.62
N ARG A 30 -4.58 -8.67 9.69
CA ARG A 30 -3.77 -9.88 9.84
C ARG A 30 -2.81 -10.03 8.65
N PRO A 31 -1.65 -9.35 8.67
CA PRO A 31 -0.71 -9.40 7.56
C PRO A 31 -0.07 -10.78 7.37
N ALA A 32 0.10 -11.56 8.44
CA ALA A 32 0.72 -12.89 8.38
C ALA A 32 -0.14 -13.97 7.71
N SER A 33 -1.43 -13.68 7.46
CA SER A 33 -2.33 -14.61 6.77
C SER A 33 -2.55 -14.26 5.30
N LEU A 34 -1.93 -13.20 4.80
CA LEU A 34 -2.00 -12.81 3.40
C LEU A 34 -0.99 -13.60 2.57
N SER A 35 -1.31 -13.81 1.29
CA SER A 35 -0.32 -14.24 0.32
C SER A 35 0.73 -13.16 0.05
N ASP A 36 1.89 -13.55 -0.48
CA ASP A 36 2.94 -12.61 -0.85
C ASP A 36 2.46 -11.58 -1.88
N ASP A 37 1.59 -11.98 -2.82
CA ASP A 37 1.00 -11.11 -3.84
C ASP A 37 0.08 -10.05 -3.21
N GLU A 38 -0.85 -10.46 -2.33
CA GLU A 38 -1.75 -9.53 -1.62
C GLU A 38 -0.97 -8.57 -0.71
N TRP A 39 0.11 -9.05 -0.10
CA TRP A 39 0.99 -8.22 0.72
C TRP A 39 1.79 -7.23 -0.14
N ALA A 40 2.29 -7.65 -1.30
CA ALA A 40 2.96 -6.78 -2.25
C ALA A 40 2.03 -5.68 -2.78
N ASP A 41 0.78 -6.01 -3.07
CA ASP A 41 -0.25 -5.04 -3.46
C ASP A 41 -0.44 -3.97 -2.38
N TYR A 42 -0.56 -4.37 -1.12
CA TYR A 42 -0.68 -3.42 -0.02
C TYR A 42 0.59 -2.55 0.17
N LEU A 43 1.79 -3.12 0.02
CA LEU A 43 3.03 -2.38 0.24
C LEU A 43 3.36 -1.40 -0.89
N PHE A 44 3.19 -1.82 -2.13
CA PHE A 44 3.78 -1.13 -3.29
C PHE A 44 2.74 -0.51 -4.23
N MET A 45 1.52 -1.06 -4.32
CA MET A 45 0.55 -0.61 -5.31
C MET A 45 -0.29 0.56 -4.79
N ARG A 46 -0.34 1.65 -5.57
CA ARG A 46 -1.13 2.86 -5.28
C ARG A 46 -1.80 3.36 -6.56
N LYS A 47 -2.99 3.96 -6.43
CA LYS A 47 -3.68 4.63 -7.52
C LYS A 47 -3.02 5.97 -7.79
N ASN A 48 -2.69 6.21 -9.06
CA ASN A 48 -2.19 7.48 -9.56
C ASN A 48 -3.06 8.02 -10.70
N PRO A 49 -4.32 8.43 -10.43
CA PRO A 49 -5.19 8.98 -11.45
C PRO A 49 -4.76 10.40 -11.87
N LYS A 50 -4.76 10.66 -13.19
CA LYS A 50 -4.71 12.02 -13.74
C LYS A 50 -6.10 12.64 -13.62
N GLY A 51 -6.30 13.53 -12.65
CA GLY A 51 -7.62 14.08 -12.31
C GLY A 51 -7.83 14.15 -10.79
N VAL A 52 -9.06 13.91 -10.32
CA VAL A 52 -9.37 13.94 -8.89
C VAL A 52 -8.69 12.76 -8.18
N GLN A 53 -7.79 13.07 -7.26
CA GLN A 53 -7.13 12.11 -6.37
C GLN A 53 -7.47 12.45 -4.92
N TYR A 54 -7.71 11.40 -4.12
CA TYR A 54 -7.86 11.51 -2.69
C TYR A 54 -6.52 11.20 -2.03
N GLU A 55 -5.97 12.18 -1.33
CA GLU A 55 -4.64 12.15 -0.75
C GLU A 55 -4.69 12.38 0.76
N ARG A 56 -3.66 11.91 1.47
CA ARG A 56 -3.43 12.22 2.88
C ARG A 56 -2.36 13.28 3.03
N TRP A 57 -2.60 14.25 3.89
CA TRP A 57 -1.67 15.34 4.18
C TRP A 57 -1.47 15.46 5.69
N MET A 58 -0.23 15.75 6.09
CA MET A 58 0.14 16.07 7.47
C MET A 58 0.57 17.53 7.55
N HIS A 59 0.02 18.29 8.52
CA HIS A 59 0.51 19.64 8.81
C HIS A 59 1.82 19.61 9.61
N ALA A 60 2.91 19.24 8.93
CA ALA A 60 4.22 18.95 9.54
C ALA A 60 4.78 20.13 10.34
N HIS A 61 4.62 21.35 9.84
CA HIS A 61 5.11 22.58 10.47
C HIS A 61 4.07 23.27 11.37
N GLY A 62 2.93 22.64 11.63
CA GLY A 62 1.85 23.17 12.48
C GLY A 62 1.33 22.14 13.46
N CYS A 63 0.05 21.73 13.33
CA CYS A 63 -0.58 20.84 14.32
C CYS A 63 -0.09 19.39 14.29
N ARG A 64 0.72 18.99 13.29
CA ARG A 64 1.24 17.62 13.09
C ARG A 64 0.17 16.54 13.01
N ARG A 65 -1.06 16.93 12.64
CA ARG A 65 -2.19 16.01 12.45
C ARG A 65 -2.30 15.64 10.98
N TRP A 66 -2.72 14.40 10.77
CA TRP A 66 -3.13 13.92 9.45
C TRP A 66 -4.57 14.32 9.16
N PHE A 67 -4.85 14.57 7.89
CA PHE A 67 -6.19 14.78 7.33
C PHE A 67 -6.18 14.38 5.85
N ASN A 68 -7.36 14.32 5.25
CA ASN A 68 -7.51 13.94 3.86
C ASN A 68 -7.86 15.16 2.99
N VAL A 69 -7.39 15.13 1.75
CA VAL A 69 -7.62 16.18 0.76
C VAL A 69 -8.04 15.52 -0.54
N ALA A 70 -9.09 16.04 -1.17
CA ALA A 70 -9.42 15.73 -2.55
C ALA A 70 -8.87 16.83 -3.45
N ARG A 71 -7.92 16.49 -4.32
CA ARG A 71 -7.21 17.44 -5.18
C ARG A 71 -7.26 16.97 -6.62
N ASN A 72 -7.39 17.90 -7.56
CA ASN A 72 -7.18 17.59 -8.96
C ASN A 72 -5.67 17.65 -9.28
N THR A 73 -5.07 16.49 -9.57
CA THR A 73 -3.62 16.33 -9.81
C THR A 73 -3.13 17.01 -11.08
N ALA A 74 -4.03 17.34 -12.01
CA ALA A 74 -3.68 18.04 -13.25
C ALA A 74 -3.67 19.56 -13.11
N THR A 75 -4.43 20.12 -12.17
CA THR A 75 -4.59 21.58 -12.00
C THR A 75 -4.13 22.10 -10.65
N ASP A 76 -3.71 21.20 -9.75
CA ASP A 76 -3.39 21.48 -8.35
C ASP A 76 -4.52 22.11 -7.53
N ARG A 77 -5.75 22.12 -8.04
CA ARG A 77 -6.91 22.67 -7.34
C ARG A 77 -7.37 21.72 -6.24
N ILE A 78 -7.47 22.23 -5.02
CA ILE A 78 -8.12 21.53 -3.90
C ILE A 78 -9.62 21.67 -4.04
N LEU A 79 -10.31 20.54 -3.97
CA LEU A 79 -11.77 20.44 -4.10
C LEU A 79 -12.44 20.27 -2.74
N ALA A 80 -11.83 19.51 -1.85
CA ALA A 80 -12.35 19.29 -0.51
C ALA A 80 -11.22 18.97 0.48
N VAL A 81 -11.41 19.37 1.72
CA VAL A 81 -10.58 18.94 2.86
C VAL A 81 -11.50 18.34 3.93
N TYR A 82 -11.11 17.19 4.47
CA TYR A 82 -11.92 16.44 5.42
C TYR A 82 -11.04 15.70 6.42
N ARG A 83 -11.60 15.33 7.57
CA ARG A 83 -10.82 14.77 8.68
C ARG A 83 -10.46 13.31 8.42
N MET A 84 -9.50 12.81 9.19
CA MET A 84 -9.19 11.38 9.20
C MET A 84 -10.38 10.58 9.71
N GLY A 85 -10.71 9.50 9.01
CA GLY A 85 -11.83 8.61 9.33
C GLY A 85 -13.16 9.03 8.71
N GLU A 86 -13.28 10.24 8.16
CA GLU A 86 -14.45 10.64 7.40
C GLU A 86 -14.44 9.97 6.01
N PRO A 87 -15.61 9.60 5.46
CA PRO A 87 -15.72 9.00 4.14
C PRO A 87 -15.26 9.98 3.04
N ALA A 88 -14.77 9.43 1.93
CA ALA A 88 -14.43 10.25 0.76
C ALA A 88 -15.67 10.99 0.25
N PRO A 89 -15.61 12.32 0.05
CA PRO A 89 -16.73 13.06 -0.53
C PRO A 89 -16.94 12.62 -1.98
N ALA A 90 -18.19 12.49 -2.43
CA ALA A 90 -18.51 12.25 -3.83
C ALA A 90 -18.25 13.53 -4.62
N LEU A 91 -17.20 13.53 -5.43
CA LEU A 91 -16.84 14.64 -6.31
C LEU A 91 -16.99 14.20 -7.75
N ASP A 92 -17.86 14.88 -8.50
CA ASP A 92 -18.11 14.58 -9.90
C ASP A 92 -16.91 14.97 -10.78
N GLY A 93 -16.67 14.13 -11.79
CA GLY A 93 -15.45 14.10 -12.58
C GLY A 93 -15.14 15.41 -13.29
N GLN A 94 -14.22 16.19 -12.70
CA GLN A 94 -13.49 17.20 -13.45
C GLN A 94 -12.51 16.47 -14.38
N ALA A 95 -12.94 16.17 -15.61
CA ALA A 95 -12.03 15.76 -16.67
C ALA A 95 -10.92 16.83 -16.76
N PRO A 96 -9.63 16.45 -16.65
CA PRO A 96 -8.56 17.44 -16.66
C PRO A 96 -8.61 18.18 -18.00
N PRO A 97 -8.69 19.52 -18.02
CA PRO A 97 -8.50 20.28 -19.24
C PRO A 97 -7.04 20.06 -19.63
N THR A 98 -6.80 19.09 -20.51
CA THR A 98 -5.43 18.76 -20.89
C THR A 98 -4.95 19.88 -21.83
N PRO A 99 -3.97 20.71 -21.42
CA PRO A 99 -3.63 21.92 -22.16
C PRO A 99 -3.02 21.64 -23.54
N CYS A 100 -2.61 20.40 -23.81
CA CYS A 100 -1.97 19.99 -25.06
C CYS A 100 -2.90 19.28 -26.05
N GLY A 101 -4.23 19.31 -25.87
CA GLY A 101 -5.16 18.68 -26.82
C GLY A 101 -5.04 17.14 -26.90
N GLU A 102 -4.53 16.49 -25.84
CA GLU A 102 -4.59 15.02 -25.73
C GLU A 102 -6.06 14.57 -25.78
N PRO A 103 -6.36 13.43 -26.44
CA PRO A 103 -7.70 12.87 -26.42
C PRO A 103 -8.16 12.61 -24.99
N ALA A 104 -9.49 12.68 -24.75
CA ALA A 104 -10.11 12.50 -23.44
C ALA A 104 -9.74 11.18 -22.75
N VAL A 105 -9.19 10.21 -23.50
CA VAL A 105 -8.67 8.94 -23.02
C VAL A 105 -7.28 8.74 -23.61
N GLY A 106 -6.24 8.80 -22.77
CA GLY A 106 -4.91 8.32 -23.17
C GLY A 106 -3.74 9.21 -22.78
N SER A 107 -3.54 9.42 -21.48
CA SER A 107 -2.20 9.72 -20.95
C SER A 107 -1.81 8.49 -20.12
N GLY A 108 -0.77 7.78 -20.55
CA GLY A 108 -0.44 6.39 -20.21
C GLY A 108 -0.68 5.94 -18.76
N ASN A 109 -1.82 5.29 -18.52
CA ASN A 109 -2.01 4.13 -17.63
C ASN A 109 -3.47 3.64 -17.73
N LEU A 110 -3.85 3.04 -18.85
CA LEU A 110 -5.05 2.20 -18.94
C LEU A 110 -4.73 0.82 -18.37
N ALA A 111 -4.62 0.71 -17.05
CA ALA A 111 -4.51 -0.60 -16.37
C ALA A 111 -5.73 -0.94 -15.50
N LEU A 112 -6.68 -0.03 -15.30
CA LEU A 112 -7.94 -0.36 -14.60
C LEU A 112 -9.11 0.18 -15.43
N GLY A 113 -9.34 -0.52 -16.54
CA GLY A 113 -10.58 -0.42 -17.30
C GLY A 113 -11.75 -0.78 -16.42
N GLN A 114 -12.68 0.17 -16.35
CA GLN A 114 -14.07 -0.04 -15.95
C GLN A 114 -14.64 -1.22 -16.76
N GLY A 115 -15.45 -2.05 -16.10
CA GLY A 115 -15.86 -3.35 -16.58
C GLY A 115 -16.53 -3.34 -17.96
N THR A 116 -15.95 -4.10 -18.89
CA THR A 116 -16.64 -4.59 -20.09
C THR A 116 -17.32 -5.93 -19.73
N PRO A 117 -18.57 -6.20 -20.13
CA PRO A 117 -19.16 -7.52 -19.94
C PRO A 117 -18.34 -8.55 -20.74
N ALA A 118 -18.02 -9.67 -20.10
CA ALA A 118 -17.19 -10.73 -20.64
C ALA A 118 -17.75 -11.27 -21.96
N ALA A 119 -17.13 -10.89 -23.08
CA ALA A 119 -17.31 -11.60 -24.34
C ALA A 119 -16.74 -13.02 -24.17
N ALA A 120 -17.57 -14.02 -24.42
CA ALA A 120 -17.22 -15.43 -24.34
C ALA A 120 -15.99 -15.74 -25.20
N LYS A 121 -14.93 -16.29 -24.56
CA LYS A 121 -13.69 -16.67 -25.25
C LYS A 121 -13.98 -17.81 -26.25
N PRO A 122 -13.44 -17.77 -27.47
CA PRO A 122 -13.51 -18.92 -28.37
C PRO A 122 -12.72 -20.08 -27.76
N ARG A 123 -13.34 -21.26 -27.77
CA ARG A 123 -12.82 -22.51 -27.21
C ARG A 123 -11.62 -22.96 -28.04
N VAL A 124 -10.41 -22.79 -27.53
CA VAL A 124 -9.19 -23.32 -28.15
C VAL A 124 -9.28 -24.85 -28.14
N ALA A 125 -9.18 -25.47 -29.32
CA ALA A 125 -9.11 -26.91 -29.47
C ALA A 125 -7.84 -27.45 -28.80
N THR A 126 -8.02 -28.30 -27.80
CA THR A 126 -6.95 -29.05 -27.12
C THR A 126 -6.19 -29.92 -28.14
N ARG A 127 -4.89 -29.69 -28.30
CA ARG A 127 -3.99 -30.65 -28.97
C ARG A 127 -3.91 -31.94 -28.13
N PRO A 128 -3.94 -33.14 -28.75
CA PRO A 128 -3.75 -34.38 -28.02
C PRO A 128 -2.33 -34.47 -27.44
N GLY A 129 -2.26 -34.98 -26.21
CA GLY A 129 -1.09 -34.96 -25.34
C GLY A 129 0.10 -35.80 -25.82
N ALA A 130 1.30 -35.31 -25.50
CA ALA A 130 2.54 -36.08 -25.58
C ALA A 130 2.64 -37.04 -24.37
N PRO A 131 3.20 -38.26 -24.55
CA PRO A 131 3.27 -39.26 -23.49
C PRO A 131 4.22 -38.85 -22.37
N ALA A 132 3.81 -39.17 -21.14
CA ALA A 132 4.52 -38.86 -19.90
C ALA A 132 5.86 -39.61 -19.80
N LYS A 133 6.93 -38.90 -19.45
CA LYS A 133 8.21 -39.51 -19.03
C LYS A 133 8.06 -40.13 -17.63
N PRO A 134 8.68 -41.29 -17.34
CA PRO A 134 8.65 -41.91 -16.03
C PRO A 134 9.43 -41.06 -15.00
N LYS A 135 8.84 -40.91 -13.80
CA LYS A 135 9.43 -40.20 -12.66
C LYS A 135 10.58 -41.02 -12.07
N SER A 136 11.77 -40.45 -12.01
CA SER A 136 12.91 -41.00 -11.26
C SER A 136 12.59 -41.04 -9.76
N ALA A 137 12.86 -42.18 -9.12
CA ALA A 137 12.63 -42.41 -7.69
C ALA A 137 13.48 -41.49 -6.79
N PRO A 138 12.97 -41.05 -5.62
CA PRO A 138 13.77 -40.31 -4.65
C PRO A 138 14.75 -41.24 -3.91
N LYS A 139 16.02 -40.82 -3.81
CA LYS A 139 17.07 -41.52 -3.05
C LYS A 139 16.75 -41.57 -1.54
N PRO A 140 17.15 -42.64 -0.83
CA PRO A 140 16.93 -42.76 0.61
C PRO A 140 17.73 -41.70 1.39
N ARG A 141 17.05 -41.03 2.33
CA ARG A 141 17.66 -40.15 3.33
C ARG A 141 18.52 -40.99 4.28
N THR A 142 19.82 -40.74 4.27
CA THR A 142 20.75 -41.26 5.28
C THR A 142 20.51 -40.59 6.63
N SER A 143 20.76 -41.38 7.66
CA SER A 143 20.29 -41.25 9.04
C SER A 143 20.81 -40.04 9.81
N ALA A 144 20.02 -39.68 10.82
CA ALA A 144 20.22 -38.61 11.79
C ALA A 144 21.59 -38.65 12.50
N LYS A 145 22.20 -37.47 12.68
CA LYS A 145 23.32 -37.25 13.60
C LYS A 145 22.77 -36.64 14.91
N PRO A 146 23.16 -37.14 16.10
CA PRO A 146 22.54 -36.74 17.35
C PRO A 146 22.89 -35.31 17.77
N ARG A 147 21.89 -34.69 18.38
CA ARG A 147 21.82 -33.34 18.95
C ARG A 147 22.86 -33.16 20.05
N ALA A 148 23.79 -32.24 19.87
CA ALA A 148 24.69 -31.80 20.94
C ALA A 148 23.88 -31.16 22.07
N THR A 149 24.10 -31.67 23.27
CA THR A 149 23.46 -31.31 24.53
C THR A 149 23.79 -29.88 24.97
N ALA A 150 22.81 -29.23 25.58
CA ALA A 150 22.88 -27.89 26.15
C ALA A 150 24.02 -27.75 27.18
N ARG A 151 24.82 -26.69 27.06
CA ARG A 151 25.79 -26.27 28.08
C ARG A 151 25.11 -25.31 29.07
N PRO A 152 25.26 -25.50 30.39
CA PRO A 152 24.49 -24.78 31.39
C PRO A 152 24.92 -23.32 31.56
N LYS A 153 23.94 -22.46 31.89
CA LYS A 153 24.09 -21.05 32.26
C LYS A 153 25.04 -20.91 33.45
N SER A 154 26.10 -20.12 33.31
CA SER A 154 26.93 -19.70 34.44
C SER A 154 26.12 -18.80 35.38
N LYS A 155 25.90 -19.27 36.61
CA LYS A 155 25.42 -18.47 37.73
C LYS A 155 26.48 -17.41 38.06
N ARG A 156 26.06 -16.14 38.01
CA ARG A 156 26.80 -14.99 38.55
C ARG A 156 26.66 -15.04 40.09
N PRO A 157 27.75 -15.11 40.89
CA PRO A 157 27.61 -15.12 42.34
C PRO A 157 27.20 -13.73 42.83
N ALA A 158 26.19 -13.71 43.70
CA ALA A 158 25.80 -12.56 44.52
C ALA A 158 26.93 -12.27 45.52
N LYS A 159 27.36 -11.01 45.57
CA LYS A 159 28.31 -10.53 46.58
C LYS A 159 27.52 -10.32 47.86
N ALA A 160 27.92 -11.02 48.91
CA ALA A 160 27.32 -10.98 50.23
C ALA A 160 27.42 -9.56 50.84
N GLU A 161 26.33 -9.16 51.48
CA GLU A 161 26.30 -8.11 52.49
C GLU A 161 27.12 -8.58 53.70
N GLU A 162 28.04 -7.74 54.14
CA GLU A 162 28.79 -7.92 55.39
C GLU A 162 28.11 -7.04 56.43
N THR A 163 27.37 -7.69 57.33
CA THR A 163 26.88 -7.10 58.58
C THR A 163 27.89 -7.48 59.66
N THR A 164 28.52 -6.49 60.28
CA THR A 164 29.06 -6.61 61.65
C THR A 164 29.03 -5.23 62.29
N SER A 165 28.26 -5.20 63.39
CA SER A 165 28.25 -4.35 64.59
C SER A 165 28.91 -2.98 64.57
#